data_AF-A0A255P1B9-F1
#
_entry.id   AF-A0A255P1B9-F1
#
_cell.length_a   1.000
_cell.length_b   1.000
_cell.length_c   1.000
_cell.angle_alpha   90.00
_cell.angle_beta   90.00
_cell.angle_gamma   90.00
#
_symmetry.space_group_name_H-M   'P 1'
#
loop_
_entity.id
_entity.type
_entity.pdbx_description
1 polymer ?
#
loop_
_entity_poly.entity_id
_entity_poly.type
_entity_poly.pdbx_seq_one_letter_code
_entity_poly.pdbx_strand_id
1 'polypeptide(L)'
;MTVRVRKTAGHEAQIAWSPEDDPHGYLAVAVEGDQLESALAALGTPEGLADDGDQLALLTRHTTEIARLLNRRAAVLVVQLRDTHGMSWPQIADRVLGDPDKQSSARRMYDSGRRHLGR
;
A
#
# COMPACT_ATOMS: atom_id res chain seq x y z
N MET A 1 11.92 2.89 -11.54
CA MET A 1 10.87 3.40 -10.64
C MET A 1 11.38 3.26 -9.22
N THR A 2 11.82 4.35 -8.62
CA THR A 2 12.43 4.35 -7.28
C THR A 2 12.02 5.59 -6.52
N VAL A 3 10.97 5.46 -5.70
CA VAL A 3 10.70 6.41 -4.63
C VAL A 3 11.81 6.32 -3.61
N ARG A 4 12.39 7.45 -3.21
CA ARG A 4 13.45 7.50 -2.21
C ARG A 4 12.90 8.08 -0.92
N VAL A 5 13.01 7.32 0.16
CA VAL A 5 12.75 7.82 1.51
C VAL A 5 14.09 7.98 2.22
N ARG A 6 14.51 9.22 2.45
CA ARG A 6 15.72 9.55 3.21
C ARG A 6 15.32 9.86 4.65
N LYS A 7 15.79 9.05 5.59
CA LYS A 7 15.71 9.36 7.02
C LYS A 7 16.63 10.55 7.30
N THR A 8 16.08 11.67 7.73
CA THR A 8 16.88 12.73 8.35
C THR A 8 17.03 12.38 9.83
N ALA A 9 18.01 12.95 10.53
CA ALA A 9 18.19 12.61 11.96
C ALA A 9 16.93 12.98 12.76
N GLY A 10 16.48 12.12 13.68
CA GLY A 10 15.28 12.34 14.50
C GLY A 10 14.00 11.68 13.94
N HIS A 11 12.86 12.36 14.04
CA HIS A 11 11.51 11.93 13.62
C HIS A 11 11.10 12.47 12.25
N GLU A 12 12.07 12.79 11.39
CA GLU A 12 11.82 13.41 10.09
C GLU A 12 12.31 12.49 8.96
N ALA A 13 11.57 12.50 7.85
CA ALA A 13 11.93 11.81 6.63
C ALA A 13 11.59 12.66 5.42
N GLN A 14 12.47 12.65 4.43
CA GLN A 14 12.25 13.28 3.13
C GLN A 14 11.85 12.22 2.12
N ILE A 15 10.77 12.46 1.38
CA ILE A 15 10.29 11.62 0.29
C ILE A 15 10.56 12.34 -1.02
N ALA A 16 11.26 11.69 -1.93
CA ALA A 16 11.57 12.23 -3.25
C ALA A 16 11.22 11.21 -4.34
N TRP A 17 10.56 11.69 -5.39
CA TRP A 17 10.25 10.93 -6.61
C TRP A 17 10.31 11.87 -7.82
N SER A 18 10.53 11.29 -9.00
CA SER A 18 10.45 11.98 -10.28
C SER A 18 9.08 11.72 -10.95
N PRO A 19 8.62 12.55 -11.92
CA PRO A 19 7.39 12.26 -12.66
C PRO A 19 7.37 10.87 -13.31
N GLU A 20 8.53 10.37 -13.73
CA GLU A 20 8.69 9.04 -14.32
C GLU A 20 8.50 7.92 -13.29
N ASP A 21 8.68 8.21 -11.99
CA ASP A 21 8.40 7.26 -10.91
C ASP A 21 6.91 7.18 -10.57
N ASP A 22 6.10 8.15 -11.01
CA ASP A 22 4.66 8.21 -10.77
C ASP A 22 3.83 8.43 -12.04
N PRO A 23 3.91 7.51 -13.03
CA PRO A 23 3.26 7.69 -14.33
C PRO A 23 1.72 7.76 -14.25
N HIS A 24 1.14 7.41 -13.11
CA HIS A 24 -0.30 7.44 -12.86
C HIS A 24 -0.73 8.50 -11.83
N GLY A 25 0.21 9.26 -11.26
CA GLY A 25 -0.08 10.31 -10.28
C GLY A 25 -0.51 9.81 -8.90
N TYR A 26 -0.34 8.53 -8.57
CA TYR A 26 -0.81 7.98 -7.30
C TYR A 26 0.05 8.43 -6.11
N LEU A 27 1.36 8.63 -6.32
CA LEU A 27 2.25 9.15 -5.29
C LEU A 27 1.98 10.63 -5.05
N ALA A 28 1.81 11.42 -6.11
CA ALA A 28 1.43 12.83 -6.02
C ALA A 28 0.11 12.99 -5.24
N VAL A 29 -0.94 12.25 -5.60
CA VAL A 29 -2.22 12.28 -4.88
C VAL A 29 -2.08 11.88 -3.40
N ALA A 30 -1.28 10.86 -3.10
CA ALA A 30 -1.11 10.40 -1.73
C ALA A 30 -0.34 11.42 -0.85
N VAL A 31 0.64 12.11 -1.42
CA VAL A 31 1.48 13.09 -0.71
C VAL A 31 0.82 14.46 -0.64
N GLU A 32 0.29 14.98 -1.75
CA GLU A 32 -0.33 16.31 -1.82
C GLU A 32 -1.76 16.35 -1.25
N GLY A 33 -2.45 15.20 -1.19
CA GLY A 33 -3.81 15.08 -0.67
C GLY A 33 -3.91 14.71 0.81
N ASP A 34 -2.84 14.89 1.58
CA ASP A 34 -2.71 14.57 3.02
C ASP A 34 -2.98 13.11 3.40
N GLN A 35 -3.11 12.22 2.42
CA GLN A 35 -3.46 10.83 2.67
C GLN A 35 -2.33 10.13 3.40
N LEU A 36 -1.09 10.35 2.93
CA LEU A 36 0.10 9.74 3.51
C LEU A 36 0.34 10.25 4.92
N GLU A 37 0.17 11.56 5.15
CA GLU A 37 0.24 12.15 6.48
C GLU A 37 -0.81 11.53 7.40
N SER A 38 -2.07 11.46 6.96
CA SER A 38 -3.16 10.88 7.75
C SER A 38 -2.91 9.41 8.11
N ALA A 39 -2.39 8.61 7.17
CA ALA A 39 -2.06 7.21 7.41
C ALA A 39 -0.89 7.05 8.40
N LEU A 40 0.15 7.89 8.28
CA LEU A 40 1.28 7.89 9.22
C LEU A 40 0.84 8.36 10.62
N ALA A 41 -0.01 9.37 10.71
CA ALA A 41 -0.59 9.85 11.97
C ALA A 41 -1.46 8.78 12.65
N ALA A 42 -2.25 8.04 11.87
CA ALA A 42 -3.05 6.93 12.37
C ALA A 42 -2.19 5.77 12.93
N LEU A 43 -1.01 5.52 12.33
CA LEU A 43 -0.06 4.52 12.84
C LEU A 43 0.71 4.99 14.08
N GLY A 44 0.98 6.29 14.18
CA GLY A 44 1.75 6.88 15.26
C GLY A 44 0.97 7.12 16.56
N THR A 45 -0.36 7.04 16.53
CA THR A 45 -1.22 7.38 17.66
C THR A 45 -1.81 6.12 18.30
N PRO A 46 -1.28 5.66 19.46
CA PRO A 46 -1.74 4.41 20.08
C PRO A 46 -3.11 4.52 20.77
N GLU A 47 -3.54 5.71 21.20
CA GLU A 47 -4.84 5.95 21.88
C GLU A 47 -5.34 7.39 21.57
N GLY A 48 -6.65 7.57 21.33
CA GLY A 48 -7.27 8.90 21.15
C GLY A 48 -6.97 9.60 19.82
N LEU A 49 -7.36 8.99 18.68
CA LEU A 49 -7.05 9.48 17.33
C LEU A 49 -7.61 10.88 16.99
N ALA A 50 -8.73 11.26 17.62
CA ALA A 50 -9.28 12.61 17.55
C ALA A 50 -10.32 12.78 18.65
N ASP A 51 -10.37 13.97 19.24
CA ASP A 51 -11.41 14.38 20.19
C ASP A 51 -12.72 14.78 19.48
N ASP A 52 -12.67 14.91 18.14
CA ASP A 52 -13.76 15.31 17.26
C ASP A 52 -14.09 14.23 16.21
N GLY A 53 -15.39 14.06 15.95
CA GLY A 53 -15.91 13.06 15.03
C GLY A 53 -15.60 13.34 13.56
N ASP A 54 -15.55 14.62 13.15
CA ASP A 54 -15.26 14.99 11.78
C ASP A 54 -13.79 14.74 11.44
N GLN A 55 -12.89 15.06 12.37
CA GLN A 55 -11.46 14.73 12.24
C GLN A 55 -11.24 13.21 12.17
N LEU A 56 -11.92 12.42 13.01
CA LEU A 56 -11.83 10.95 12.98
C LEU A 56 -12.34 10.39 11.64
N ALA A 57 -13.44 10.93 11.12
CA ALA A 57 -13.99 10.53 9.83
C ALA A 57 -13.02 10.84 8.68
N LEU A 58 -12.36 12.01 8.71
CA LEU A 58 -11.35 12.39 7.72
C LEU A 58 -10.14 11.45 7.75
N LEU A 59 -9.58 11.21 8.93
CA LEU A 59 -8.46 10.27 9.12
C LEU A 59 -8.81 8.86 8.63
N THR A 60 -10.01 8.39 8.97
CA THR A 60 -10.51 7.08 8.54
C THR A 60 -10.62 7.01 7.02
N ARG A 61 -11.18 8.04 6.38
CA ARG A 61 -11.30 8.12 4.91
C ARG A 61 -9.92 8.05 4.26
N HIS A 62 -8.99 8.90 4.67
CA HIS A 62 -7.65 8.97 4.09
C HIS A 62 -6.87 7.66 4.26
N THR A 63 -6.91 7.08 5.46
CA THR A 63 -6.26 5.79 5.74
C THR A 63 -6.86 4.66 4.90
N THR A 64 -8.19 4.65 4.73
CA THR A 64 -8.88 3.65 3.91
C THR A 64 -8.52 3.77 2.44
N GLU A 65 -8.42 4.99 1.90
CA GLU A 65 -8.03 5.21 0.50
C GLU A 65 -6.60 4.73 0.22
N ILE A 66 -5.64 5.03 1.11
CA ILE A 66 -4.28 4.48 0.99
C ILE A 66 -4.28 2.97 1.08
N ALA A 67 -5.00 2.39 2.05
CA ALA A 67 -5.08 0.95 2.18
C ALA A 67 -5.64 0.29 0.91
N ARG A 68 -6.64 0.90 0.26
CA ARG A 68 -7.17 0.43 -1.04
C ARG A 68 -6.12 0.50 -2.14
N LEU A 69 -5.41 1.62 -2.28
CA LEU A 69 -4.36 1.79 -3.29
C LEU A 69 -3.25 0.76 -3.11
N LEU A 70 -2.77 0.57 -1.88
CA LEU A 70 -1.75 -0.41 -1.53
C LEU A 70 -2.22 -1.85 -1.78
N ASN A 71 -3.44 -2.20 -1.38
CA ASN A 71 -4.02 -3.52 -1.62
C ASN A 71 -4.17 -3.82 -3.10
N ARG A 72 -4.67 -2.85 -3.90
CA ARG A 72 -4.75 -2.98 -5.35
C ARG A 72 -3.37 -3.22 -5.95
N ARG A 73 -2.36 -2.47 -5.52
CA ARG A 73 -0.99 -2.63 -6.02
C ARG A 73 -0.39 -3.97 -5.62
N ALA A 74 -0.55 -4.40 -4.37
CA ALA A 74 -0.08 -5.70 -3.88
C ALA A 74 -0.69 -6.86 -4.68
N ALA A 75 -2.00 -6.79 -4.99
CA ALA A 75 -2.67 -7.78 -5.83
C ALA A 75 -2.05 -7.88 -7.24
N VAL A 76 -1.71 -6.75 -7.87
CA VAL A 76 -1.01 -6.73 -9.17
C VAL A 76 0.40 -7.31 -9.08
N LEU A 77 1.14 -7.02 -8.00
CA LEU A 77 2.46 -7.60 -7.78
C LEU A 77 2.39 -9.12 -7.60
N VAL A 78 1.37 -9.63 -6.92
CA VAL A 78 1.11 -11.08 -6.82
C VAL A 78 0.90 -11.73 -8.19
N VAL A 79 0.20 -11.04 -9.12
CA VAL A 79 0.10 -11.51 -10.53
C VAL A 79 1.47 -11.61 -11.18
N GLN A 80 2.34 -10.62 -11.00
CA GLN A 80 3.70 -10.67 -11.57
C GLN A 80 4.54 -11.79 -10.95
N LEU A 81 4.48 -12.00 -9.63
CA LEU A 81 5.16 -13.12 -8.96
C LEU A 81 4.73 -14.48 -9.53
N ARG A 82 3.43 -14.62 -9.84
CA ARG A 82 2.88 -15.85 -10.40
C ARG A 82 3.20 -16.01 -11.89
N ASP A 83 2.83 -15.04 -12.70
CA ASP A 83 2.83 -15.16 -14.16
C ASP A 83 4.20 -14.88 -14.77
N THR A 84 4.98 -13.94 -14.19
CA THR A 84 6.30 -13.54 -14.72
C THR A 84 7.43 -14.30 -14.05
N HIS A 85 7.33 -14.54 -12.73
CA HIS A 85 8.38 -15.20 -11.96
C HIS A 85 8.09 -16.68 -11.62
N GLY A 86 6.94 -17.21 -12.04
CA GLY A 86 6.63 -18.64 -11.94
C GLY A 86 6.47 -19.18 -10.51
N MET A 87 6.27 -18.31 -9.51
CA MET A 87 6.20 -18.77 -8.12
C MET A 87 4.96 -19.64 -7.85
N SER A 88 5.13 -20.67 -7.02
CA SER A 88 4.04 -21.53 -6.55
C SER A 88 3.17 -20.81 -5.50
N TRP A 89 1.92 -21.26 -5.31
CA TRP A 89 1.04 -20.67 -4.29
C TRP A 89 1.60 -20.75 -2.87
N PRO A 90 2.19 -21.88 -2.42
CA PRO A 90 2.88 -21.92 -1.14
C PRO A 90 4.01 -20.88 -1.02
N GLN A 91 4.81 -20.71 -2.08
CA GLN A 91 5.90 -19.72 -2.09
C GLN A 91 5.40 -18.27 -2.02
N ILE A 92 4.31 -17.97 -2.72
CA ILE A 92 3.70 -16.64 -2.65
C ILE A 92 3.08 -16.41 -1.27
N ALA A 93 2.36 -17.40 -0.72
CA ALA A 93 1.73 -17.29 0.59
C ALA A 93 2.76 -17.08 1.71
N ASP A 94 3.85 -17.85 1.69
CA ASP A 94 4.98 -17.71 2.61
C ASP A 94 5.62 -16.30 2.51
N ARG A 95 6.01 -15.87 1.30
CA ARG A 95 6.73 -14.60 1.12
C ARG A 95 5.89 -13.34 1.30
N VAL A 96 4.60 -13.39 0.97
CA VAL A 96 3.72 -12.21 0.99
C VAL A 96 2.91 -12.14 2.28
N LEU A 97 2.47 -13.29 2.82
CA LEU A 97 1.57 -13.36 3.97
C LEU A 97 2.25 -13.93 5.22
N GLY A 98 3.51 -14.35 5.13
CA GLY A 98 4.28 -14.93 6.23
C GLY A 98 3.82 -16.34 6.62
N ASP A 99 3.02 -17.00 5.77
CA ASP A 99 2.38 -18.26 6.10
C ASP A 99 2.10 -19.09 4.82
N PRO A 100 2.81 -20.21 4.60
CA PRO A 100 2.65 -21.04 3.39
C PRO A 100 1.26 -21.69 3.27
N ASP A 101 0.49 -21.79 4.36
CA ASP A 101 -0.84 -22.40 4.35
C ASP A 101 -1.93 -21.43 3.87
N LYS A 102 -1.62 -20.12 3.79
CA LYS A 102 -2.54 -19.09 3.26
C LYS A 102 -2.62 -19.05 1.73
N GLN A 103 -2.47 -20.18 1.06
CA GLN A 103 -2.50 -20.31 -0.41
C GLN A 103 -3.80 -19.77 -1.01
N SER A 104 -4.93 -20.04 -0.35
CA SER A 104 -6.24 -19.53 -0.77
C SER A 104 -6.31 -17.99 -0.73
N SER A 105 -5.67 -17.36 0.24
CA SER A 105 -5.58 -15.90 0.32
C SER A 105 -4.68 -15.35 -0.79
N ALA A 106 -3.52 -15.97 -1.03
CA ALA A 106 -2.63 -15.60 -2.13
C ALA A 106 -3.33 -15.72 -3.50
N ARG A 107 -4.13 -16.78 -3.69
CA ARG A 107 -4.93 -16.97 -4.91
C ARG A 107 -6.02 -15.90 -5.06
N ARG A 108 -6.71 -15.52 -3.98
CA ARG A 108 -7.67 -14.40 -4.03
C ARG A 108 -7.01 -13.07 -4.39
N MET A 109 -5.81 -12.80 -3.87
CA MET A 109 -5.03 -11.62 -4.26
C MET A 109 -4.69 -11.66 -5.76
N TYR A 110 -4.26 -12.82 -6.27
CA TYR A 110 -4.01 -13.01 -7.70
C TYR A 110 -5.25 -12.73 -8.55
N ASP A 111 -6.39 -13.34 -8.21
CA ASP A 111 -7.64 -13.17 -8.96
C ASP A 111 -8.09 -11.70 -8.94
N SER A 112 -7.95 -11.01 -7.81
CA SER A 112 -8.21 -9.57 -7.72
C SER A 112 -7.26 -8.76 -8.60
N GLY A 113 -5.97 -9.11 -8.59
CA GLY A 113 -4.95 -8.46 -9.42
C GLY A 113 -5.23 -8.60 -10.91
N ARG A 114 -5.66 -9.78 -11.36
CA ARG A 114 -6.07 -10.02 -12.75
C ARG A 114 -7.21 -9.12 -13.18
N ARG A 115 -8.26 -9.00 -12.35
CA ARG A 115 -9.38 -8.07 -12.61
C ARG A 115 -8.90 -6.63 -12.75
N HIS A 116 -7.96 -6.18 -11.91
CA HIS A 116 -7.40 -4.83 -12.01
C HIS A 116 -6.56 -4.60 -13.27
N LEU A 117 -6.03 -5.67 -13.87
CA LEU A 117 -5.30 -5.64 -15.14
C LEU A 117 -6.20 -5.86 -16.36
N GLY A 118 -7.51 -6.07 -16.18
CA GLY A 118 -8.45 -6.37 -17.26
C GLY A 118 -8.29 -7.77 -17.86
N ARG A 119 -7.82 -8.75 -17.07
CA ARG A 119 -7.56 -10.14 -17.47
C ARG A 119 -8.38 -11.16 -16.70
#